data_AF-A0ABD5REG5-F1
#
_entry.id   AF-A0ABD5REG5-F1
#
_cell.length_a   1.000
_cell.length_b   1.000
_cell.length_c   1.000
_cell.angle_alpha   90.00
_cell.angle_beta   90.00
_cell.angle_gamma   90.00
#
_symmetry.space_group_name_H-M   'P 1'
#
loop_
_entity.id
_entity.type
_entity.pdbx_description
1 polymer ?
#
loop_
_entity_poly.entity_id
_entity_poly.type
_entity_poly.pdbx_seq_one_letter_code
_entity_poly.pdbx_strand_id
1 'polypeptide(L)'
;MTDPRRDSHDATQSATDRFDIDAQHAELRGHTTHEDAEAGDGNTTGDSLRSHTTRRKMIAGLAAAGTAAIAGCSGDGGQATEEPTMTPTDTPTPTETPTEEPTEMEPPNPDVDVLNYALTLEHLENAFYRDGLDEFADEELMMADVLSPFGEAVRMDVPEFLQTVGAHEKAHVDALSATIEDLGGTPVMEAEYDFGYETASEFIATAKALENTGVSAYAGAAPAIVNNEILQAAAGIHSVEARHASFLNLVNDDSPFPAGVDEARSVAEVVDIAGQFITSDVSLPDGLTDDEEPEQDRKADNDVSDVDVLNYALTLEHLENAFYRDGLENFSDDELMSANVLSDYDDGLTMKVPDHLATVGAHEAAHVDAISQTVSDLGGTPVEEATYDFGYETASEFLAVAQALENTGVAAYAGAAGTVAADAVFSAAIGIHSVEARHAAFLNELNVESPFPNGVDEPMTMSEVTEVAGQFIVEE
;
A
#
# COMPACT_ATOMS: atom_id res chain seq x y z
N MET A 1 35.90 46.36 36.12
CA MET A 1 36.40 46.21 37.51
C MET A 1 35.33 45.42 38.25
N THR A 2 35.49 44.19 38.71
CA THR A 2 36.65 43.33 38.96
C THR A 2 36.14 41.90 39.06
N ASP A 3 36.80 41.01 38.30
CA ASP A 3 36.88 39.55 38.45
C ASP A 3 37.58 39.19 39.79
N PRO A 4 37.32 38.02 40.40
CA PRO A 4 38.41 37.04 40.39
C PRO A 4 38.00 35.57 40.20
N ARG A 5 38.74 34.96 39.27
CA ARG A 5 38.96 33.54 38.94
C ARG A 5 39.48 32.69 40.11
N ARG A 6 39.22 31.37 39.97
CA ARG A 6 40.11 30.18 40.10
C ARG A 6 39.30 29.01 40.71
N ASP A 7 39.41 27.74 40.31
CA ASP A 7 40.37 27.05 39.45
C ASP A 7 39.73 25.78 38.85
N SER A 8 40.20 25.44 37.64
CA SER A 8 40.32 24.15 36.95
C SER A 8 39.88 22.84 37.63
N HIS A 9 39.24 21.94 36.88
CA HIS A 9 39.75 20.59 36.60
C HIS A 9 39.26 20.07 35.23
N ASP A 10 40.16 19.33 34.61
CA ASP A 10 40.24 18.77 33.27
C ASP A 10 39.54 17.39 33.18
N ALA A 11 38.90 17.10 32.04
CA ALA A 11 38.89 15.76 31.40
C ALA A 11 37.92 15.74 30.21
N THR A 12 38.49 15.82 29.02
CA THR A 12 37.94 15.25 27.78
C THR A 12 37.73 13.74 27.92
N GLN A 13 36.55 13.23 27.57
CA GLN A 13 36.42 11.85 27.11
C GLN A 13 35.24 11.68 26.14
N SER A 14 35.56 10.97 25.07
CA SER A 14 34.76 10.56 23.93
C SER A 14 33.98 9.28 24.24
N ALA A 15 32.73 9.19 23.78
CA ALA A 15 32.02 7.97 23.34
C ALA A 15 30.63 8.43 22.84
N THR A 16 30.32 8.40 21.55
CA THR A 16 29.62 7.28 20.88
C THR A 16 28.59 6.60 21.78
N ASP A 17 27.33 7.00 21.65
CA ASP A 17 26.21 6.13 21.95
C ASP A 17 25.25 6.11 20.75
N ARG A 18 25.14 4.91 20.19
CA ARG A 18 24.14 4.49 19.22
C ARG A 18 22.80 4.44 19.96
N PHE A 19 21.76 5.03 19.38
CA PHE A 19 20.39 4.81 19.85
C PHE A 19 19.94 3.43 19.35
N ASP A 20 19.92 2.46 20.26
CA ASP A 20 19.22 1.19 20.10
C ASP A 20 17.71 1.47 20.29
N ILE A 21 16.95 1.22 19.22
CA ILE A 21 15.50 1.06 19.21
C ILE A 21 15.26 -0.42 19.52
N ASP A 22 14.65 -0.72 20.68
CA ASP A 22 13.77 -1.87 20.89
C ASP A 22 13.31 -1.95 22.35
N ALA A 23 12.01 -2.23 22.51
CA ALA A 23 11.31 -2.78 23.68
C ALA A 23 10.20 -1.89 24.27
N GLN A 24 8.97 -2.05 23.77
CA GLN A 24 7.76 -1.99 24.61
C GLN A 24 6.74 -3.06 24.17
N HIS A 25 6.89 -4.27 24.71
CA HIS A 25 5.77 -5.18 24.98
C HIS A 25 5.75 -5.41 26.49
N ALA A 26 4.69 -4.98 27.18
CA ALA A 26 4.50 -5.22 28.60
C ALA A 26 3.13 -5.85 28.87
N GLU A 27 3.18 -7.13 29.21
CA GLU A 27 2.17 -7.91 29.94
C GLU A 27 1.54 -7.12 31.10
N LEU A 28 0.20 -7.16 31.21
CA LEU A 28 -0.51 -6.99 32.46
C LEU A 28 -1.36 -8.24 32.75
N ARG A 29 -0.80 -9.14 33.59
CA ARG A 29 -1.58 -10.14 34.33
C ARG A 29 -2.02 -9.57 35.67
N GLY A 30 -3.28 -9.84 36.01
CA GLY A 30 -3.57 -10.57 37.25
C GLY A 30 -4.71 -10.03 38.12
N HIS A 31 -5.78 -10.79 38.24
CA HIS A 31 -6.17 -11.35 39.55
C HIS A 31 -7.24 -12.44 39.41
N THR A 32 -6.88 -13.67 39.75
CA THR A 32 -7.81 -14.77 40.06
C THR A 32 -7.97 -14.87 41.57
N THR A 33 -9.20 -15.04 42.04
CA THR A 33 -9.51 -15.59 43.36
C THR A 33 -10.46 -16.78 43.19
N HIS A 34 -9.98 -17.95 43.62
CA HIS A 34 -10.73 -19.18 43.81
C HIS A 34 -11.62 -19.10 45.05
N GLU A 35 -12.84 -19.67 44.98
CA GLU A 35 -13.49 -20.36 46.10
C GLU A 35 -14.29 -21.56 45.59
N ASP A 36 -14.10 -22.69 46.26
CA ASP A 36 -14.59 -24.04 45.95
C ASP A 36 -16.06 -24.27 46.36
N ALA A 37 -16.76 -25.18 45.68
CA ALA A 37 -17.83 -26.01 46.28
C ALA A 37 -18.09 -27.30 45.47
N GLU A 38 -18.32 -28.37 46.23
CA GLU A 38 -18.18 -29.79 45.89
C GLU A 38 -19.36 -30.48 45.17
N ALA A 39 -18.99 -31.50 44.37
CA ALA A 39 -19.50 -32.87 44.20
C ALA A 39 -21.01 -33.22 44.26
N GLY A 40 -21.45 -33.98 43.23
CA GLY A 40 -22.61 -34.89 43.24
C GLY A 40 -22.51 -35.96 42.15
N ASP A 41 -22.42 -37.23 42.58
CA ASP A 41 -22.22 -38.49 41.84
C ASP A 41 -23.53 -39.09 41.24
N GLY A 42 -23.45 -39.91 40.16
CA GLY A 42 -24.61 -40.71 39.71
C GLY A 42 -24.69 -41.30 38.28
N ASN A 43 -23.73 -42.14 37.85
CA ASN A 43 -23.89 -43.47 37.17
C ASN A 43 -24.74 -43.73 35.87
N THR A 44 -24.06 -44.21 34.79
CA THR A 44 -24.37 -45.27 33.76
C THR A 44 -25.58 -45.12 32.79
N THR A 45 -25.61 -45.53 31.49
CA THR A 45 -24.81 -46.44 30.62
C THR A 45 -25.24 -46.27 29.15
N GLY A 46 -24.28 -46.30 28.21
CA GLY A 46 -24.31 -46.98 26.88
C GLY A 46 -25.17 -46.44 25.72
N ASP A 47 -24.53 -46.04 24.61
CA ASP A 47 -24.58 -46.76 23.33
C ASP A 47 -23.49 -46.25 22.35
N SER A 48 -23.16 -47.07 21.36
CA SER A 48 -22.01 -47.04 20.46
C SER A 48 -22.25 -46.24 19.17
N LEU A 49 -21.12 -45.95 18.48
CA LEU A 49 -20.97 -45.57 17.06
C LEU A 49 -21.22 -44.10 16.68
N ARG A 50 -20.14 -43.35 16.44
CA ARG A 50 -19.70 -42.93 15.08
C ARG A 50 -18.40 -42.13 15.16
N SER A 51 -17.47 -42.53 14.30
CA SER A 51 -16.18 -41.91 14.03
C SER A 51 -16.39 -40.53 13.40
N HIS A 52 -16.16 -39.46 14.16
CA HIS A 52 -15.88 -38.14 13.61
C HIS A 52 -14.38 -37.88 13.79
N THR A 53 -13.61 -38.05 12.71
CA THR A 53 -12.28 -37.46 12.58
C THR A 53 -12.47 -35.96 12.43
N THR A 54 -12.47 -35.25 13.55
CA THR A 54 -12.40 -33.78 13.60
C THR A 54 -11.00 -33.36 13.19
N ARG A 55 -10.83 -32.80 11.98
CA ARG A 55 -9.64 -32.03 11.64
C ARG A 55 -9.88 -30.59 12.09
N ARG A 56 -9.60 -30.30 13.36
CA ARG A 56 -9.31 -28.92 13.76
C ARG A 56 -7.93 -28.59 13.23
N LYS A 57 -7.85 -27.82 12.14
CA LYS A 57 -6.66 -27.01 11.87
C LYS A 57 -6.93 -25.66 12.52
N MET A 58 -6.05 -25.31 13.47
CA MET A 58 -5.98 -23.97 14.02
C MET A 58 -5.25 -23.11 12.99
N ILE A 59 -5.93 -22.08 12.47
CA ILE A 59 -5.27 -20.93 11.84
C ILE A 59 -4.80 -20.08 13.02
N ALA A 60 -3.48 -19.93 13.14
CA ALA A 60 -2.85 -19.10 14.15
C ALA A 60 -1.64 -18.42 13.52
N GLY A 61 -1.78 -17.12 13.28
CA GLY A 61 -0.73 -16.10 13.30
C GLY A 61 0.44 -16.27 12.34
N LEU A 62 0.33 -15.65 11.16
CA LEU A 62 1.50 -15.12 10.44
C LEU A 62 1.76 -13.71 10.99
N ALA A 63 2.66 -13.61 11.96
CA ALA A 63 3.25 -12.34 12.36
C ALA A 63 4.41 -12.05 11.41
N ALA A 64 4.22 -11.12 10.47
CA ALA A 64 5.30 -10.57 9.67
C ALA A 64 6.05 -9.54 10.53
N ALA A 65 7.23 -9.94 11.03
CA ALA A 65 8.21 -9.02 11.60
C ALA A 65 9.33 -8.85 10.57
N GLY A 66 9.51 -7.64 10.05
CA GLY A 66 10.56 -7.31 9.08
C GLY A 66 11.03 -5.88 9.26
N THR A 67 12.26 -5.70 9.72
CA THR A 67 12.96 -4.42 9.77
C THR A 67 13.51 -4.06 8.38
N ALA A 68 13.10 -2.92 7.84
CA ALA A 68 13.65 -2.39 6.59
C ALA A 68 15.10 -1.94 6.79
N ALA A 69 16.02 -2.53 6.03
CA ALA A 69 17.39 -2.02 5.86
C ALA A 69 17.83 -2.26 4.41
N ILE A 70 17.68 -1.26 3.56
CA ILE A 70 18.28 -1.23 2.23
C ILE A 70 19.78 -0.93 2.42
N ALA A 71 20.62 -1.95 2.26
CA ALA A 71 22.07 -1.84 2.42
C ALA A 71 22.77 -1.66 1.06
N GLY A 72 23.13 -0.42 0.74
CA GLY A 72 23.99 -0.07 -0.40
C GLY A 72 25.43 -0.57 -0.22
N CYS A 73 25.95 -1.30 -1.21
CA CYS A 73 27.33 -1.76 -1.22
C CYS A 73 28.29 -0.65 -1.71
N SER A 74 29.07 -0.09 -0.78
CA SER A 74 30.26 0.71 -1.08
C SER A 74 31.47 -0.19 -1.38
N GLY A 75 32.06 -0.06 -2.57
CA GLY A 75 33.33 -0.69 -2.93
C GLY A 75 34.46 0.34 -3.03
N ASP A 76 35.56 0.13 -2.29
CA ASP A 76 36.83 0.84 -2.51
C ASP A 76 38.05 -0.08 -2.32
N GLY A 77 38.97 -0.01 -3.29
CA GLY A 77 40.42 0.10 -3.08
C GLY A 77 41.30 -1.14 -2.80
N GLY A 78 42.28 -1.40 -3.70
CA GLY A 78 43.66 -1.68 -3.25
C GLY A 78 44.46 -2.91 -3.76
N GLN A 79 44.92 -2.85 -5.01
CA GLN A 79 46.33 -2.99 -5.50
C GLN A 79 47.34 -4.12 -5.09
N ALA A 80 47.83 -4.81 -6.15
CA ALA A 80 49.21 -5.19 -6.60
C ALA A 80 50.04 -6.41 -6.11
N THR A 81 50.72 -7.01 -7.13
CA THR A 81 52.13 -7.51 -7.29
C THR A 81 52.22 -8.95 -7.86
N GLU A 82 53.10 -9.39 -8.79
CA GLU A 82 54.11 -8.86 -9.73
C GLU A 82 54.43 -9.94 -10.84
N GLU A 83 54.76 -9.46 -12.06
CA GLU A 83 55.59 -9.91 -13.23
C GLU A 83 56.35 -11.29 -13.33
N PRO A 84 57.09 -11.65 -14.45
CA PRO A 84 57.31 -11.01 -15.79
C PRO A 84 57.29 -12.00 -17.00
N THR A 85 57.43 -11.50 -18.26
CA THR A 85 58.42 -11.99 -19.25
C THR A 85 58.58 -11.01 -20.43
N MET A 86 59.84 -10.71 -20.75
CA MET A 86 60.36 -9.70 -21.70
C MET A 86 60.34 -10.13 -23.18
N THR A 87 60.46 -9.15 -24.09
CA THR A 87 61.42 -8.96 -25.23
C THR A 87 60.72 -8.33 -26.48
N PRO A 88 61.41 -7.65 -27.43
CA PRO A 88 62.13 -6.36 -27.39
C PRO A 88 61.59 -5.27 -28.37
N THR A 89 62.01 -4.03 -28.08
CA THR A 89 62.36 -2.92 -29.00
C THR A 89 61.40 -2.50 -30.10
N ASP A 90 60.78 -1.33 -29.93
CA ASP A 90 60.69 -0.30 -30.98
C ASP A 90 60.55 1.10 -30.35
N THR A 91 61.14 2.09 -31.01
CA THR A 91 61.27 3.48 -30.53
C THR A 91 59.98 4.28 -30.76
N PRO A 92 59.35 4.92 -29.75
CA PRO A 92 58.22 5.81 -30.01
C PRO A 92 58.65 7.27 -30.19
N THR A 93 58.19 7.83 -31.29
CA THR A 93 58.02 9.25 -31.65
C THR A 93 57.28 10.03 -30.55
N PRO A 94 57.49 11.35 -30.37
CA PRO A 94 56.79 12.15 -29.36
C PRO A 94 55.27 11.98 -29.43
N THR A 95 54.69 11.55 -28.31
CA THR A 95 53.27 11.40 -28.03
C THR A 95 52.58 12.78 -28.06
N GLU A 96 51.62 12.94 -28.97
CA GLU A 96 50.62 13.99 -28.90
C GLU A 96 49.79 13.75 -27.63
N THR A 97 49.65 14.77 -26.78
CA THR A 97 48.76 14.74 -25.62
C THR A 97 47.33 14.44 -26.11
N PRO A 98 46.64 13.42 -25.60
CA PRO A 98 45.23 13.21 -25.93
C PRO A 98 44.46 14.44 -25.47
N THR A 99 43.82 15.13 -26.42
CA THR A 99 42.68 15.99 -26.12
C THR A 99 41.64 15.11 -25.46
N GLU A 100 41.31 15.38 -24.20
CA GLU A 100 40.16 14.73 -23.55
C GLU A 100 38.92 15.05 -24.40
N GLU A 101 38.32 14.00 -24.97
CA GLU A 101 36.98 14.11 -25.52
C GLU A 101 36.04 14.59 -24.41
N PRO A 102 35.07 15.47 -24.70
CA PRO A 102 34.07 15.82 -23.70
C PRO A 102 33.39 14.52 -23.28
N THR A 103 33.42 14.22 -21.99
CA THR A 103 32.60 13.15 -21.41
C THR A 103 31.17 13.37 -21.89
N GLU A 104 30.66 12.47 -22.74
CA GLU A 104 29.23 12.42 -23.04
C GLU A 104 28.54 12.32 -21.68
N MET A 105 27.81 13.36 -21.28
CA MET A 105 26.95 13.26 -20.12
C MET A 105 25.93 12.19 -20.46
N GLU A 106 25.87 11.15 -19.62
CA GLU A 106 24.82 10.14 -19.69
C GLU A 106 23.46 10.86 -19.72
N PRO A 107 22.55 10.48 -20.64
CA PRO A 107 21.23 11.11 -20.67
C PRO A 107 20.57 10.97 -19.29
N PRO A 108 19.82 11.99 -18.82
CA PRO A 108 19.14 11.91 -17.55
C PRO A 108 18.23 10.67 -17.53
N ASN A 109 18.16 10.02 -16.37
CA ASN A 109 17.30 8.86 -16.21
C ASN A 109 15.83 9.26 -16.51
N PRO A 110 15.12 8.54 -17.38
CA PRO A 110 13.77 8.92 -17.81
C PRO A 110 12.74 8.96 -16.67
N ASP A 111 12.98 8.21 -15.58
CA ASP A 111 12.04 8.12 -14.46
C ASP A 111 12.14 9.32 -13.50
N VAL A 112 13.19 10.15 -13.61
CA VAL A 112 13.41 11.28 -12.68
C VAL A 112 12.28 12.32 -12.76
N ASP A 113 11.74 12.56 -13.96
CA ASP A 113 10.69 13.58 -14.13
C ASP A 113 9.34 13.09 -13.56
N VAL A 114 8.99 11.82 -13.77
CA VAL A 114 7.77 11.22 -13.20
C VAL A 114 7.86 11.10 -11.68
N LEU A 115 9.03 10.79 -11.14
CA LEU A 115 9.26 10.75 -9.69
C LEU A 115 9.19 12.14 -9.06
N ASN A 116 9.71 13.17 -9.73
CA ASN A 116 9.56 14.56 -9.26
C ASN A 116 8.12 15.06 -9.34
N TYR A 117 7.35 14.59 -10.33
CA TYR A 117 5.91 14.83 -10.38
C TYR A 117 5.21 14.21 -9.15
N ALA A 118 5.45 12.93 -8.86
CA ALA A 118 4.91 12.28 -7.66
C ALA A 118 5.34 13.01 -6.38
N LEU A 119 6.64 13.29 -6.22
CA LEU A 119 7.20 13.99 -5.05
C LEU A 119 6.58 15.37 -4.81
N THR A 120 6.11 16.04 -5.87
CA THR A 120 5.41 17.32 -5.73
C THR A 120 4.06 17.16 -5.00
N LEU A 121 3.34 16.08 -5.27
CA LEU A 121 2.05 15.77 -4.65
C LEU A 121 2.26 15.29 -3.21
N GLU A 122 3.24 14.43 -3.01
CA GLU A 122 3.64 13.92 -1.68
C GLU A 122 4.08 15.05 -0.74
N HIS A 123 4.78 16.06 -1.25
CA HIS A 123 5.08 17.26 -0.47
C HIS A 123 3.82 18.03 -0.06
N LEU A 124 2.81 18.09 -0.94
CA LEU A 124 1.55 18.76 -0.67
C LEU A 124 0.74 18.00 0.39
N GLU A 125 0.62 16.67 0.28
CA GLU A 125 -0.09 15.83 1.25
C GLU A 125 0.63 15.77 2.60
N ASN A 126 1.94 15.55 2.62
CA ASN A 126 2.75 15.61 3.84
C ASN A 126 2.63 16.98 4.54
N ALA A 127 2.66 18.09 3.80
CA ALA A 127 2.45 19.42 4.39
C ALA A 127 1.03 19.59 4.92
N PHE A 128 0.03 19.12 4.19
CA PHE A 128 -1.38 19.16 4.59
C PHE A 128 -1.62 18.47 5.94
N TYR A 129 -1.18 17.22 6.10
CA TYR A 129 -1.35 16.49 7.36
C TYR A 129 -0.51 17.07 8.48
N ARG A 130 0.77 17.39 8.22
CA ARG A 130 1.65 17.99 9.22
C ARG A 130 1.05 19.27 9.81
N ASP A 131 0.54 20.15 8.96
CA ASP A 131 0.03 21.45 9.39
C ASP A 131 -1.38 21.32 10.01
N GLY A 132 -2.24 20.45 9.45
CA GLY A 132 -3.59 20.22 9.97
C GLY A 132 -3.61 19.52 11.33
N LEU A 133 -2.70 18.56 11.55
CA LEU A 133 -2.54 17.87 12.83
C LEU A 133 -1.86 18.72 13.90
N ASP A 134 -1.15 19.80 13.53
CA ASP A 134 -0.66 20.81 14.49
C ASP A 134 -1.78 21.81 14.87
N GLU A 135 -2.69 22.12 13.94
CA GLU A 135 -3.80 23.06 14.15
C GLU A 135 -4.95 22.45 14.97
N PHE A 136 -5.36 21.20 14.68
CA PHE A 136 -6.51 20.56 15.33
C PHE A 136 -6.09 19.53 16.38
N ALA A 137 -6.57 19.69 17.61
CA ALA A 137 -6.39 18.69 18.65
C ALA A 137 -7.23 17.43 18.39
N ASP A 138 -6.79 16.27 18.91
CA ASP A 138 -7.52 14.99 18.80
C ASP A 138 -9.01 15.11 19.16
N GLU A 139 -9.35 15.81 20.25
CA GLU A 139 -10.75 16.04 20.66
C GLU A 139 -11.57 16.79 19.61
N GLU A 140 -10.96 17.74 18.89
CA GLU A 140 -11.64 18.48 17.82
C GLU A 140 -11.86 17.61 16.59
N LEU A 141 -10.89 16.75 16.25
CA LEU A 141 -11.01 15.76 15.18
C LEU A 141 -12.10 14.72 15.49
N MET A 142 -12.09 14.14 16.69
CA MET A 142 -13.11 13.16 17.14
C MET A 142 -14.53 13.75 17.17
N MET A 143 -14.66 15.06 17.39
CA MET A 143 -15.94 15.77 17.49
C MET A 143 -16.32 16.52 16.21
N ALA A 144 -15.59 16.30 15.11
CA ALA A 144 -15.92 16.90 13.82
C ALA A 144 -17.36 16.54 13.40
N ASP A 145 -18.13 17.53 12.94
CA ASP A 145 -19.53 17.36 12.55
C ASP A 145 -19.72 16.29 11.47
N VAL A 146 -18.73 16.13 10.58
CA VAL A 146 -18.71 15.09 9.53
C VAL A 146 -18.77 13.68 10.11
N LEU A 147 -18.23 13.45 11.31
CA LEU A 147 -18.25 12.15 12.00
C LEU A 147 -19.55 11.88 12.78
N SER A 148 -20.52 12.79 12.72
CA SER A 148 -21.80 12.65 13.43
C SER A 148 -22.59 11.37 13.13
N PRO A 149 -22.50 10.73 11.93
CA PRO A 149 -23.15 9.45 11.65
C PRO A 149 -22.55 8.25 12.40
N PHE A 150 -21.27 8.34 12.81
CA PHE A 150 -20.54 7.25 13.47
C PHE A 150 -20.60 7.38 14.99
N GLY A 151 -20.46 6.31 15.74
CA GLY A 151 -20.36 6.34 17.21
C GLY A 151 -18.93 6.46 17.71
N GLU A 152 -18.76 6.17 19.01
CA GLU A 152 -17.53 6.47 19.75
C GLU A 152 -16.32 5.66 19.26
N ALA A 153 -16.50 4.38 18.91
CA ALA A 153 -15.41 3.52 18.45
C ALA A 153 -14.69 4.11 17.22
N VAL A 154 -15.41 4.29 16.11
CA VAL A 154 -14.86 4.88 14.88
C VAL A 154 -14.26 6.26 15.14
N ARG A 155 -14.98 7.13 15.87
CA ARG A 155 -14.50 8.50 16.14
C ARG A 155 -13.17 8.52 16.88
N MET A 156 -12.97 7.62 17.85
CA MET A 156 -11.76 7.55 18.65
C MET A 156 -10.53 7.15 17.85
N ASP A 157 -10.70 6.40 16.76
CA ASP A 157 -9.60 5.95 15.91
C ASP A 157 -9.16 7.02 14.89
N VAL A 158 -10.07 7.95 14.52
CA VAL A 158 -9.80 8.97 13.49
C VAL A 158 -8.50 9.76 13.71
N PRO A 159 -8.20 10.31 14.91
CA PRO A 159 -6.96 11.06 15.10
C PRO A 159 -5.70 10.21 14.88
N GLU A 160 -5.68 8.96 15.36
CA GLU A 160 -4.54 8.05 15.19
C GLU A 160 -4.36 7.62 13.73
N PHE A 161 -5.46 7.39 13.03
CA PHE A 161 -5.44 7.09 11.60
C PHE A 161 -4.97 8.28 10.78
N LEU A 162 -5.42 9.50 11.05
CA LEU A 162 -4.88 10.70 10.37
C LEU A 162 -3.40 10.93 10.66
N GLN A 163 -2.93 10.66 11.88
CA GLN A 163 -1.50 10.71 12.22
C GLN A 163 -0.68 9.67 11.47
N THR A 164 -1.25 8.48 11.28
CA THR A 164 -0.64 7.38 10.53
C THR A 164 -0.53 7.74 9.05
N VAL A 165 -1.60 8.29 8.44
CA VAL A 165 -1.56 8.82 7.07
C VAL A 165 -0.44 9.86 6.94
N GLY A 166 -0.41 10.88 7.79
CA GLY A 166 0.65 11.90 7.75
C GLY A 166 2.07 11.32 7.93
N ALA A 167 2.23 10.20 8.64
CA ALA A 167 3.50 9.49 8.74
C ALA A 167 3.86 8.72 7.45
N HIS A 168 2.86 8.19 6.74
CA HIS A 168 3.02 7.55 5.43
C HIS A 168 3.43 8.57 4.38
N GLU A 169 2.72 9.69 4.25
CA GLU A 169 3.06 10.78 3.31
C GLU A 169 4.51 11.25 3.51
N LYS A 170 4.93 11.38 4.78
CA LYS A 170 6.32 11.70 5.09
C LYS A 170 7.30 10.63 4.59
N ALA A 171 6.97 9.35 4.77
CA ALA A 171 7.80 8.25 4.34
C ALA A 171 7.90 8.17 2.81
N HIS A 172 6.82 8.48 2.09
CA HIS A 172 6.81 8.57 0.63
C HIS A 172 7.70 9.70 0.13
N VAL A 173 7.60 10.90 0.71
CA VAL A 173 8.52 12.03 0.42
C VAL A 173 9.98 11.60 0.59
N ASP A 174 10.31 10.95 1.71
CA ASP A 174 11.67 10.49 2.00
C ASP A 174 12.13 9.43 0.97
N ALA A 175 11.27 8.48 0.60
CA ALA A 175 11.56 7.41 -0.35
C ALA A 175 11.76 7.90 -1.79
N LEU A 176 10.88 8.78 -2.27
CA LEU A 176 10.98 9.38 -3.60
C LEU A 176 12.20 10.28 -3.72
N SER A 177 12.46 11.11 -2.71
CA SER A 177 13.64 11.96 -2.67
C SER A 177 14.92 11.14 -2.78
N ALA A 178 15.03 10.06 -1.98
CA ALA A 178 16.18 9.16 -2.03
C ALA A 178 16.31 8.48 -3.40
N THR A 179 15.21 8.00 -3.98
CA THR A 179 15.21 7.35 -5.29
C THR A 179 15.66 8.32 -6.39
N ILE A 180 15.16 9.55 -6.39
CA ILE A 180 15.56 10.58 -7.36
C ILE A 180 17.07 10.88 -7.25
N GLU A 181 17.61 11.00 -6.03
CA GLU A 181 19.05 11.20 -5.81
C GLU A 181 19.89 10.02 -6.30
N ASP A 182 19.44 8.79 -6.04
CA ASP A 182 20.12 7.56 -6.48
C ASP A 182 20.15 7.42 -8.01
N LEU A 183 19.14 7.94 -8.71
CA LEU A 183 19.09 8.03 -10.17
C LEU A 183 19.90 9.22 -10.74
N GLY A 184 20.56 10.01 -9.88
CA GLY A 184 21.34 11.18 -10.28
C GLY A 184 20.50 12.43 -10.58
N GLY A 185 19.21 12.40 -10.24
CA GLY A 185 18.29 13.53 -10.34
C GLY A 185 18.46 14.52 -9.18
N THR A 186 17.70 15.62 -9.23
CA THR A 186 17.56 16.56 -8.11
C THR A 186 16.11 16.52 -7.64
N PRO A 187 15.84 16.14 -6.38
CA PRO A 187 14.49 16.17 -5.83
C PRO A 187 13.92 17.59 -5.86
N VAL A 188 12.65 17.71 -6.26
CA VAL A 188 11.88 18.94 -6.13
C VAL A 188 11.74 19.28 -4.65
N MET A 189 11.72 20.58 -4.35
CA MET A 189 11.57 21.07 -2.97
C MET A 189 10.09 21.29 -2.64
N GLU A 190 9.73 21.11 -1.37
CA GLU A 190 8.43 21.50 -0.81
C GLU A 190 8.07 22.96 -1.16
N ALA A 191 6.81 23.18 -1.54
CA ALA A 191 6.26 24.50 -1.83
C ALA A 191 5.66 25.18 -0.59
N GLU A 192 5.16 26.42 -0.72
CA GLU A 192 4.31 27.04 0.30
C GLU A 192 2.84 26.81 -0.05
N TYR A 193 2.04 26.34 0.92
CA TYR A 193 0.64 25.96 0.69
C TYR A 193 -0.37 26.80 1.49
N ASP A 194 -1.58 26.94 0.96
CA ASP A 194 -2.78 27.43 1.65
C ASP A 194 -3.96 26.49 1.35
N PHE A 195 -4.39 25.73 2.35
CA PHE A 195 -5.43 24.72 2.24
C PHE A 195 -6.85 25.24 2.53
N GLY A 196 -6.98 26.45 3.07
CA GLY A 196 -8.26 27.12 3.26
C GLY A 196 -9.29 26.47 4.19
N TYR A 197 -8.95 25.43 4.94
CA TYR A 197 -9.84 24.86 5.96
C TYR A 197 -9.87 25.73 7.22
N GLU A 198 -11.04 25.86 7.86
CA GLU A 198 -11.21 26.58 9.13
C GLU A 198 -11.67 25.64 10.26
N THR A 199 -12.13 24.43 9.92
CA THR A 199 -12.71 23.47 10.86
C THR A 199 -12.16 22.06 10.65
N ALA A 200 -12.21 21.22 11.69
CA ALA A 200 -11.83 19.80 11.59
C ALA A 200 -12.63 19.03 10.53
N SER A 201 -13.91 19.39 10.30
CA SER A 201 -14.71 18.79 9.22
C SER A 201 -14.24 19.21 7.83
N GLU A 202 -13.84 20.47 7.65
CA GLU A 202 -13.25 20.93 6.38
C GLU A 202 -11.87 20.31 6.16
N PHE A 203 -11.07 20.11 7.21
CA PHE A 203 -9.82 19.37 7.13
C PHE A 203 -10.05 17.92 6.65
N ILE A 204 -10.93 17.17 7.32
CA ILE A 204 -11.26 15.78 6.93
C ILE A 204 -11.86 15.71 5.50
N ALA A 205 -12.62 16.72 5.07
CA ALA A 205 -13.16 16.79 3.71
C ALA A 205 -12.08 17.12 2.67
N THR A 206 -11.14 18.01 2.98
CA THR A 206 -9.99 18.29 2.10
C THR A 206 -9.07 17.08 2.01
N ALA A 207 -8.82 16.38 3.12
CA ALA A 207 -8.04 15.14 3.16
C ALA A 207 -8.59 14.13 2.14
N LYS A 208 -9.90 13.85 2.22
CA LYS A 208 -10.58 13.00 1.23
C LYS A 208 -10.33 13.45 -0.22
N ALA A 209 -10.38 14.75 -0.50
CA ALA A 209 -10.21 15.26 -1.85
C ALA A 209 -8.76 15.12 -2.37
N LEU A 210 -7.77 15.30 -1.48
CA LEU A 210 -6.35 15.14 -1.80
C LEU A 210 -6.03 13.67 -2.10
N GLU A 211 -6.37 12.75 -1.19
CA GLU A 211 -6.05 11.32 -1.33
C GLU A 211 -6.69 10.70 -2.57
N ASN A 212 -7.97 11.02 -2.86
CA ASN A 212 -8.58 10.56 -4.10
C ASN A 212 -7.92 11.17 -5.35
N THR A 213 -7.33 12.36 -5.23
CA THR A 213 -6.51 12.96 -6.29
C THR A 213 -5.16 12.25 -6.41
N GLY A 214 -4.49 11.95 -5.30
CA GLY A 214 -3.27 11.13 -5.21
C GLY A 214 -3.43 9.78 -5.92
N VAL A 215 -4.47 9.01 -5.59
CA VAL A 215 -4.81 7.75 -6.28
C VAL A 215 -4.86 7.92 -7.80
N SER A 216 -5.67 8.87 -8.29
CA SER A 216 -5.82 9.10 -9.73
C SER A 216 -4.55 9.63 -10.41
N ALA A 217 -3.68 10.32 -9.66
CA ALA A 217 -2.43 10.88 -10.14
C ALA A 217 -1.35 9.81 -10.30
N TYR A 218 -1.20 8.93 -9.32
CA TYR A 218 -0.33 7.76 -9.40
C TYR A 218 -0.78 6.83 -10.53
N ALA A 219 -2.08 6.53 -10.63
CA ALA A 219 -2.60 5.71 -11.73
C ALA A 219 -2.32 6.33 -13.12
N GLY A 220 -2.42 7.66 -13.24
CA GLY A 220 -2.15 8.38 -14.49
C GLY A 220 -0.67 8.50 -14.85
N ALA A 221 0.21 8.53 -13.86
CA ALA A 221 1.66 8.65 -14.05
C ALA A 221 2.38 7.31 -14.17
N ALA A 222 1.84 6.24 -13.57
CA ALA A 222 2.45 4.90 -13.59
C ALA A 222 2.83 4.40 -15.00
N PRO A 223 2.04 4.64 -16.07
CA PRO A 223 2.43 4.24 -17.43
C PRO A 223 3.74 4.87 -17.92
N ALA A 224 4.14 6.04 -17.40
CA ALA A 224 5.37 6.73 -17.81
C ALA A 224 6.65 6.16 -17.17
N ILE A 225 6.52 5.30 -16.16
CA ILE A 225 7.68 4.67 -15.49
C ILE A 225 8.27 3.57 -16.38
N VAL A 226 9.58 3.65 -16.61
CA VAL A 226 10.36 2.71 -17.43
C VAL A 226 10.96 1.58 -16.59
N ASN A 227 11.45 1.89 -15.38
CA ASN A 227 12.06 0.88 -14.51
C ASN A 227 11.01 0.06 -13.75
N ASN A 228 10.99 -1.26 -13.96
CA ASN A 228 10.05 -2.18 -13.31
C ASN A 228 10.18 -2.30 -11.79
N GLU A 229 11.36 -2.06 -11.21
CA GLU A 229 11.55 -2.02 -9.75
C GLU A 229 10.91 -0.74 -9.18
N ILE A 230 11.07 0.39 -9.86
CA ILE A 230 10.41 1.66 -9.50
C ILE A 230 8.90 1.53 -9.67
N LEU A 231 8.43 0.89 -10.73
CA LEU A 231 7.00 0.68 -10.98
C LEU A 231 6.34 -0.17 -9.89
N GLN A 232 7.01 -1.23 -9.43
CA GLN A 232 6.51 -2.05 -8.31
C GLN A 232 6.45 -1.24 -7.00
N ALA A 233 7.48 -0.44 -6.70
CA ALA A 233 7.46 0.43 -5.52
C ALA A 233 6.36 1.49 -5.62
N ALA A 234 6.17 2.10 -6.79
CA ALA A 234 5.10 3.08 -7.04
C ALA A 234 3.71 2.44 -6.93
N ALA A 235 3.54 1.18 -7.35
CA ALA A 235 2.31 0.44 -7.13
C ALA A 235 2.01 0.25 -5.63
N GLY A 236 3.03 -0.07 -4.82
CA GLY A 236 2.87 -0.19 -3.36
C GLY A 236 2.51 1.12 -2.66
N ILE A 237 2.96 2.27 -3.17
CA ILE A 237 2.50 3.59 -2.69
C ILE A 237 1.05 3.83 -3.15
N HIS A 238 0.76 3.62 -4.43
CA HIS A 238 -0.56 3.80 -5.01
C HIS A 238 -1.68 3.02 -4.30
N SER A 239 -1.41 1.80 -3.83
CA SER A 239 -2.40 1.07 -3.02
C SER A 239 -2.59 1.67 -1.64
N VAL A 240 -1.54 2.21 -1.01
CA VAL A 240 -1.63 2.90 0.28
C VAL A 240 -2.46 4.19 0.15
N GLU A 241 -2.24 4.99 -0.90
CA GLU A 241 -3.09 6.14 -1.26
C GLU A 241 -4.57 5.73 -1.37
N ALA A 242 -4.83 4.60 -2.01
CA ALA A 242 -6.19 4.09 -2.18
C ALA A 242 -6.82 3.62 -0.86
N ARG A 243 -6.02 3.08 0.06
CA ARG A 243 -6.47 2.74 1.42
C ARG A 243 -6.81 3.98 2.24
N HIS A 244 -5.96 5.01 2.19
CA HIS A 244 -6.23 6.30 2.83
C HIS A 244 -7.52 6.91 2.28
N ALA A 245 -7.67 6.94 0.95
CA ALA A 245 -8.85 7.44 0.28
C ALA A 245 -10.11 6.64 0.65
N SER A 246 -10.02 5.33 0.85
CA SER A 246 -11.13 4.49 1.32
C SER A 246 -11.61 4.87 2.71
N PHE A 247 -10.68 4.97 3.66
CA PHE A 247 -10.97 5.42 5.03
C PHE A 247 -11.59 6.82 5.04
N LEU A 248 -10.99 7.76 4.30
CA LEU A 248 -11.48 9.14 4.25
C LEU A 248 -12.81 9.29 3.55
N ASN A 249 -13.09 8.47 2.53
CA ASN A 249 -14.42 8.36 1.96
C ASN A 249 -15.43 7.88 3.01
N LEU A 250 -15.11 6.81 3.75
CA LEU A 250 -15.98 6.26 4.79
C LEU A 250 -16.31 7.30 5.85
N VAL A 251 -15.31 7.93 6.47
CA VAL A 251 -15.54 8.87 7.58
C VAL A 251 -16.16 10.19 7.12
N ASN A 252 -16.18 10.47 5.82
CA ASN A 252 -16.98 11.53 5.21
C ASN A 252 -18.43 11.11 4.86
N ASP A 253 -18.87 9.93 5.30
CA ASP A 253 -20.20 9.35 5.04
C ASP A 253 -20.47 9.02 3.55
N ASP A 254 -19.42 8.79 2.77
CA ASP A 254 -19.50 8.36 1.38
C ASP A 254 -19.11 6.88 1.19
N SER A 255 -19.28 6.34 -0.02
CA SER A 255 -18.81 4.99 -0.35
C SER A 255 -17.28 4.92 -0.27
N PRO A 256 -16.68 3.98 0.48
CA PRO A 256 -15.23 3.81 0.55
C PRO A 256 -14.61 3.54 -0.84
N PHE A 257 -15.34 2.80 -1.66
CA PHE A 257 -15.03 2.43 -3.04
C PHE A 257 -16.19 2.87 -3.95
N PRO A 258 -16.10 4.04 -4.59
CA PRO A 258 -17.21 4.63 -5.34
C PRO A 258 -17.41 4.02 -6.74
N ALA A 259 -16.42 3.31 -7.27
CA ALA A 259 -16.43 2.68 -8.58
C ALA A 259 -15.69 1.34 -8.55
N GLY A 260 -16.03 0.43 -9.48
CA GLY A 260 -15.33 -0.83 -9.65
C GLY A 260 -14.07 -0.73 -10.52
N VAL A 261 -13.74 0.44 -11.04
CA VAL A 261 -12.41 0.74 -11.62
C VAL A 261 -12.20 2.22 -11.37
N ASP A 262 -11.12 2.60 -10.68
CA ASP A 262 -10.81 4.02 -10.51
C ASP A 262 -10.27 4.63 -11.81
N GLU A 263 -10.65 5.88 -12.07
CA GLU A 263 -10.20 6.62 -13.24
C GLU A 263 -8.85 7.31 -12.98
N ALA A 264 -7.90 7.10 -13.89
CA ALA A 264 -6.66 7.87 -13.93
C ALA A 264 -6.90 9.31 -14.42
N ARG A 265 -6.23 10.28 -13.82
CA ARG A 265 -6.23 11.68 -14.29
C ARG A 265 -4.96 11.99 -15.04
N SER A 266 -5.06 12.89 -16.01
CA SER A 266 -3.87 13.43 -16.67
C SER A 266 -3.05 14.31 -15.71
N VAL A 267 -1.74 14.40 -15.95
CA VAL A 267 -0.84 15.31 -15.20
C VAL A 267 -1.38 16.74 -15.18
N ALA A 268 -1.94 17.22 -16.29
CA ALA A 268 -2.52 18.57 -16.37
C ALA A 268 -3.73 18.75 -15.43
N GLU A 269 -4.63 17.77 -15.37
CA GLU A 269 -5.79 17.82 -14.47
C GLU A 269 -5.36 17.78 -13.00
N VAL A 270 -4.37 16.96 -12.66
CA VAL A 270 -3.84 16.88 -11.29
C VAL A 270 -3.14 18.18 -10.90
N VAL A 271 -2.31 18.74 -11.79
CA VAL A 271 -1.65 20.04 -11.59
C VAL A 271 -2.67 21.16 -11.41
N ASP A 272 -3.77 21.17 -12.16
CA ASP A 272 -4.85 22.15 -12.02
C ASP A 272 -5.58 22.06 -10.66
N ILE A 273 -5.60 20.87 -10.05
CA ILE A 273 -6.17 20.64 -8.72
C ILE A 273 -5.16 21.03 -7.63
N ALA A 274 -3.96 20.45 -7.65
CA ALA A 274 -2.89 20.70 -6.68
C ALA A 274 -2.46 22.18 -6.67
N GLY A 275 -2.42 22.81 -7.85
CA GLY A 275 -2.06 24.22 -8.02
C GLY A 275 -3.01 25.21 -7.35
N GLN A 276 -4.20 24.78 -6.90
CA GLN A 276 -5.11 25.63 -6.12
C GLN A 276 -4.60 25.90 -4.71
N PHE A 277 -3.75 25.02 -4.19
CA PHE A 277 -3.19 25.12 -2.85
C PHE A 277 -1.80 25.77 -2.82
N ILE A 278 -1.09 25.84 -3.94
CA ILE A 278 0.28 26.35 -4.01
C ILE A 278 0.28 27.88 -4.06
N THR A 279 0.98 28.52 -3.13
CA THR A 279 1.06 29.99 -2.99
C THR A 279 2.41 30.58 -3.38
N SER A 280 3.47 29.78 -3.33
CA SER A 280 4.81 30.16 -3.78
C SER A 280 4.97 30.08 -5.30
N ASP A 281 5.92 30.85 -5.85
CA ASP A 281 6.40 30.71 -7.23
C ASP A 281 7.28 29.44 -7.39
N VAL A 282 6.70 28.26 -7.16
CA VAL A 282 7.37 26.98 -7.46
C VAL A 282 7.06 26.59 -8.89
N SER A 283 8.10 26.33 -9.68
CA SER A 283 7.93 25.68 -10.98
C SER A 283 7.51 24.24 -10.71
N LEU A 284 6.24 23.94 -10.96
CA LEU A 284 5.84 22.56 -11.17
C LEU A 284 6.69 21.99 -12.32
N PRO A 285 7.05 20.69 -12.30
CA PRO A 285 7.74 20.07 -13.42
C PRO A 285 7.00 20.46 -14.72
N ASP A 286 7.74 20.92 -15.74
CA ASP A 286 7.17 21.05 -17.08
C ASP A 286 6.59 19.66 -17.38
N GLY A 287 5.25 19.57 -17.47
CA GLY A 287 4.54 18.30 -17.34
C GLY A 287 5.12 17.22 -18.26
N LEU A 288 4.99 15.96 -17.87
CA LEU A 288 5.30 14.82 -18.74
C LEU A 288 4.65 15.08 -20.11
N THR A 289 5.44 15.54 -21.09
CA THR A 289 4.89 15.95 -22.38
C THR A 289 4.67 14.69 -23.19
N ASP A 290 3.43 14.44 -23.62
CA ASP A 290 3.02 13.31 -24.47
C ASP A 290 3.94 13.05 -25.70
N ASP A 291 4.76 14.03 -26.08
CA ASP A 291 5.48 14.05 -27.36
C ASP A 291 6.86 13.36 -27.34
N GLU A 292 7.44 13.01 -26.18
CA GLU A 292 8.77 12.34 -26.09
C GLU A 292 8.85 11.25 -24.99
N GLU A 293 7.79 10.48 -24.77
CA GLU A 293 7.87 9.34 -23.85
C GLU A 293 8.82 8.26 -24.38
N PRO A 294 9.82 7.81 -23.57
CA PRO A 294 10.65 6.67 -23.94
C PRO A 294 9.79 5.42 -24.14
N GLU A 295 10.17 4.57 -25.09
CA GLU A 295 9.49 3.29 -25.34
C GLU A 295 9.52 2.46 -24.05
N GLN A 296 8.34 2.18 -23.48
CA GLN A 296 8.27 1.56 -22.16
C GLN A 296 8.65 0.08 -22.24
N ASP A 297 9.72 -0.31 -21.54
CA ASP A 297 10.15 -1.72 -21.43
C ASP A 297 9.57 -2.37 -20.16
N ARG A 298 8.23 -2.27 -20.01
CA ARG A 298 7.51 -2.86 -18.85
C ARG A 298 7.47 -4.38 -18.86
N LYS A 299 8.00 -5.02 -19.90
CA LYS A 299 8.01 -6.47 -19.97
C LYS A 299 9.23 -7.01 -19.26
N ALA A 300 9.02 -7.71 -18.14
CA ALA A 300 10.06 -8.58 -17.57
C ALA A 300 10.68 -9.48 -18.66
N ASP A 301 12.00 -9.70 -18.61
CA ASP A 301 12.74 -10.55 -19.56
C ASP A 301 12.39 -12.04 -19.36
N ASN A 302 11.16 -12.40 -19.72
CA ASN A 302 10.56 -13.72 -19.56
C ASN A 302 9.54 -14.01 -20.70
N ASP A 303 9.09 -15.27 -20.72
CA ASP A 303 8.14 -15.77 -21.72
C ASP A 303 6.66 -15.50 -21.35
N VAL A 304 6.37 -14.73 -20.29
CA VAL A 304 4.99 -14.40 -19.87
C VAL A 304 4.41 -13.39 -20.86
N SER A 305 3.23 -13.69 -21.40
CA SER A 305 2.46 -12.77 -22.24
C SER A 305 1.40 -12.02 -21.43
N ASP A 306 0.90 -10.89 -21.94
CA ASP A 306 -0.21 -10.17 -21.31
C ASP A 306 -1.46 -11.05 -21.13
N VAL A 307 -1.68 -12.01 -22.04
CA VAL A 307 -2.76 -13.00 -21.90
C VAL A 307 -2.52 -13.95 -20.73
N ASP A 308 -1.27 -14.31 -20.45
CA ASP A 308 -0.93 -15.12 -19.28
C ASP A 308 -1.12 -14.32 -17.98
N VAL A 309 -0.72 -13.04 -17.96
CA VAL A 309 -0.95 -12.14 -16.81
C VAL A 309 -2.43 -11.93 -16.55
N LEU A 310 -3.22 -11.69 -17.60
CA LEU A 310 -4.66 -11.50 -17.49
C LEU A 310 -5.37 -12.77 -17.03
N ASN A 311 -4.97 -13.95 -17.49
CA ASN A 311 -5.55 -15.21 -16.99
C ASN A 311 -5.13 -15.53 -15.55
N TYR A 312 -3.92 -15.09 -15.15
CA TYR A 312 -3.51 -15.13 -13.76
C TYR A 312 -4.41 -14.23 -12.89
N ALA A 313 -4.60 -12.95 -13.27
CA ALA A 313 -5.51 -12.04 -12.58
C ALA A 313 -6.94 -12.60 -12.55
N LEU A 314 -7.47 -13.06 -13.69
CA LEU A 314 -8.81 -13.65 -13.80
C LEU A 314 -9.03 -14.84 -12.87
N THR A 315 -7.97 -15.59 -12.55
CA THR A 315 -8.07 -16.70 -11.58
C THR A 315 -8.40 -16.18 -10.17
N LEU A 316 -7.83 -15.04 -9.78
CA LEU A 316 -8.08 -14.38 -8.49
C LEU A 316 -9.46 -13.73 -8.48
N GLU A 317 -9.81 -13.02 -9.54
CA GLU A 317 -11.13 -12.40 -9.69
C GLU A 317 -12.26 -13.44 -9.62
N HIS A 318 -12.06 -14.62 -10.21
CA HIS A 318 -13.01 -15.71 -10.08
C HIS A 318 -13.13 -16.22 -8.64
N LEU A 319 -12.02 -16.26 -7.89
CA LEU A 319 -12.00 -16.67 -6.49
C LEU A 319 -12.76 -15.66 -5.62
N GLU A 320 -12.49 -14.36 -5.76
CA GLU A 320 -13.12 -13.28 -5.00
C GLU A 320 -14.60 -13.10 -5.39
N ASN A 321 -14.94 -13.08 -6.68
CA ASN A 321 -16.33 -13.05 -7.13
C ASN A 321 -17.13 -14.25 -6.58
N ALA A 322 -16.58 -15.46 -6.63
CA ALA A 322 -17.24 -16.63 -6.04
C ALA A 322 -17.38 -16.50 -4.52
N PHE A 323 -16.35 -16.01 -3.85
CA PHE A 323 -16.34 -15.79 -2.40
C PHE A 323 -17.49 -14.86 -1.96
N TYR A 324 -17.62 -13.69 -2.56
CA TYR A 324 -18.69 -12.74 -2.21
C TYR A 324 -20.06 -13.23 -2.64
N ARG A 325 -20.19 -13.76 -3.86
CA ARG A 325 -21.46 -14.31 -4.36
C ARG A 325 -22.02 -15.38 -3.42
N ASP A 326 -21.18 -16.31 -3.00
CA ASP A 326 -21.59 -17.44 -2.16
C ASP A 326 -21.76 -16.98 -0.69
N GLY A 327 -20.89 -16.11 -0.19
CA GLY A 327 -20.97 -15.57 1.18
C GLY A 327 -22.24 -14.74 1.42
N LEU A 328 -22.59 -13.87 0.47
CA LEU A 328 -23.80 -13.04 0.52
C LEU A 328 -25.09 -13.84 0.29
N GLU A 329 -25.03 -15.02 -0.32
CA GLU A 329 -26.16 -15.96 -0.34
C GLU A 329 -26.31 -16.69 1.00
N ASN A 330 -25.20 -16.96 1.69
CA ASN A 330 -25.16 -17.76 2.91
C ASN A 330 -25.48 -16.98 4.19
N PHE A 331 -25.11 -15.70 4.26
CA PHE A 331 -25.36 -14.85 5.44
C PHE A 331 -26.42 -13.79 5.15
N SER A 332 -27.37 -13.63 6.07
CA SER A 332 -28.31 -12.51 6.02
C SER A 332 -27.68 -11.19 6.46
N ASP A 333 -28.26 -10.06 6.04
CA ASP A 333 -27.86 -8.73 6.49
C ASP A 333 -27.78 -8.65 8.02
N ASP A 334 -28.75 -9.22 8.73
CA ASP A 334 -28.76 -9.26 10.20
C ASP A 334 -27.55 -10.02 10.77
N GLU A 335 -27.12 -11.12 10.14
CA GLU A 335 -25.93 -11.89 10.56
C GLU A 335 -24.63 -11.15 10.28
N LEU A 336 -24.55 -10.43 9.15
CA LEU A 336 -23.39 -9.59 8.79
C LEU A 336 -23.27 -8.39 9.73
N MET A 337 -24.36 -7.67 9.99
CA MET A 337 -24.40 -6.52 10.91
C MET A 337 -24.10 -6.92 12.36
N SER A 338 -24.44 -8.15 12.76
CA SER A 338 -24.23 -8.66 14.13
C SER A 338 -23.04 -9.62 14.27
N ALA A 339 -22.14 -9.64 13.29
CA ALA A 339 -20.91 -10.41 13.35
C ALA A 339 -20.13 -10.06 14.63
N ASN A 340 -19.62 -11.07 15.35
CA ASN A 340 -18.97 -10.86 16.65
C ASN A 340 -17.76 -9.93 16.57
N VAL A 341 -17.01 -9.95 15.46
CA VAL A 341 -15.88 -9.04 15.22
C VAL A 341 -16.29 -7.56 15.24
N LEU A 342 -17.56 -7.26 14.92
CA LEU A 342 -18.11 -5.90 14.89
C LEU A 342 -18.69 -5.45 16.23
N SER A 343 -18.51 -6.21 17.32
CA SER A 343 -19.23 -5.97 18.57
C SER A 343 -18.92 -4.64 19.27
N ASP A 344 -17.79 -4.02 18.91
CA ASP A 344 -17.38 -2.72 19.43
C ASP A 344 -17.89 -1.54 18.57
N TYR A 345 -18.36 -1.81 17.34
CA TYR A 345 -18.93 -0.82 16.44
C TYR A 345 -20.43 -0.62 16.69
N ASP A 346 -20.89 0.61 16.48
CA ASP A 346 -22.29 0.97 16.57
C ASP A 346 -23.04 0.83 15.23
N ASP A 347 -24.33 1.17 15.25
CA ASP A 347 -25.22 1.12 14.09
C ASP A 347 -24.71 1.97 12.90
N GLY A 348 -23.96 3.05 13.15
CA GLY A 348 -23.46 3.96 12.11
C GLY A 348 -22.55 3.29 11.08
N LEU A 349 -21.67 2.38 11.53
CA LEU A 349 -20.85 1.55 10.64
C LEU A 349 -21.56 0.25 10.29
N THR A 350 -22.08 -0.47 11.29
CA THR A 350 -22.59 -1.83 11.09
C THR A 350 -23.76 -1.89 10.10
N MET A 351 -24.67 -0.91 10.10
CA MET A 351 -25.79 -0.86 9.13
C MET A 351 -25.34 -0.73 7.67
N LYS A 352 -24.11 -0.26 7.41
CA LYS A 352 -23.58 -0.10 6.05
C LYS A 352 -22.89 -1.36 5.53
N VAL A 353 -22.51 -2.28 6.41
CA VAL A 353 -21.71 -3.47 6.06
C VAL A 353 -22.34 -4.32 4.96
N PRO A 354 -23.64 -4.69 4.99
CA PRO A 354 -24.22 -5.51 3.94
C PRO A 354 -24.18 -4.85 2.56
N ASP A 355 -24.54 -3.57 2.47
CA ASP A 355 -24.55 -2.82 1.20
C ASP A 355 -23.12 -2.63 0.64
N HIS A 356 -22.14 -2.41 1.52
CA HIS A 356 -20.74 -2.31 1.13
C HIS A 356 -20.20 -3.66 0.62
N LEU A 357 -20.45 -4.78 1.32
CA LEU A 357 -20.04 -6.11 0.85
C LEU A 357 -20.73 -6.50 -0.47
N ALA A 358 -22.00 -6.12 -0.65
CA ALA A 358 -22.71 -6.32 -1.91
C ALA A 358 -22.12 -5.51 -3.06
N THR A 359 -21.59 -4.31 -2.75
CA THR A 359 -20.89 -3.46 -3.72
C THR A 359 -19.54 -4.06 -4.10
N VAL A 360 -18.75 -4.55 -3.13
CA VAL A 360 -17.50 -5.30 -3.40
C VAL A 360 -17.79 -6.48 -4.33
N GLY A 361 -18.73 -7.35 -3.98
CA GLY A 361 -19.10 -8.48 -4.84
C GLY A 361 -19.58 -8.09 -6.25
N ALA A 362 -20.15 -6.88 -6.42
CA ALA A 362 -20.51 -6.37 -7.73
C ALA A 362 -19.28 -5.85 -8.53
N HIS A 363 -18.28 -5.30 -7.84
CA HIS A 363 -16.99 -4.93 -8.45
C HIS A 363 -16.26 -6.18 -8.92
N GLU A 364 -16.13 -7.22 -8.10
CA GLU A 364 -15.46 -8.48 -8.49
C GLU A 364 -16.13 -9.15 -9.71
N ALA A 365 -17.47 -9.14 -9.75
CA ALA A 365 -18.19 -9.63 -10.92
C ALA A 365 -17.87 -8.81 -12.19
N ALA A 366 -17.73 -7.48 -12.05
CA ALA A 366 -17.38 -6.60 -13.16
C ALA A 366 -15.92 -6.77 -13.61
N HIS A 367 -14.98 -7.01 -12.68
CA HIS A 367 -13.59 -7.33 -12.98
C HIS A 367 -13.48 -8.62 -13.79
N VAL A 368 -14.16 -9.69 -13.35
CA VAL A 368 -14.24 -10.98 -14.09
C VAL A 368 -14.72 -10.75 -15.53
N ASP A 369 -15.81 -10.01 -15.72
CA ASP A 369 -16.36 -9.71 -17.04
C ASP A 369 -15.35 -8.91 -17.90
N ALA A 370 -14.73 -7.88 -17.34
CA ALA A 370 -13.80 -7.00 -18.04
C ALA A 370 -12.52 -7.73 -18.46
N ILE A 371 -11.93 -8.51 -17.56
CA ILE A 371 -10.70 -9.27 -17.83
C ILE A 371 -10.98 -10.41 -18.81
N SER A 372 -12.08 -11.14 -18.66
CA SER A 372 -12.51 -12.18 -19.61
C SER A 372 -12.68 -11.64 -21.04
N GLN A 373 -13.29 -10.46 -21.16
CA GLN A 373 -13.45 -9.78 -22.43
C GLN A 373 -12.09 -9.37 -23.01
N THR A 374 -11.20 -8.80 -22.20
CA THR A 374 -9.86 -8.37 -22.62
C THR A 374 -9.00 -9.55 -23.09
N VAL A 375 -9.02 -10.68 -22.37
CA VAL A 375 -8.35 -11.93 -22.79
C VAL A 375 -8.85 -12.37 -24.17
N SER A 376 -10.17 -12.35 -24.38
CA SER A 376 -10.79 -12.75 -25.64
C SER A 376 -10.41 -11.81 -26.79
N ASP A 377 -10.37 -10.49 -26.54
CA ASP A 377 -10.00 -9.47 -27.53
C ASP A 377 -8.53 -9.56 -27.95
N LEU A 378 -7.66 -9.99 -27.05
CA LEU A 378 -6.25 -10.32 -27.33
C LEU A 378 -6.08 -11.69 -28.02
N GLY A 379 -7.17 -12.41 -28.29
CA GLY A 379 -7.16 -13.72 -28.95
C GLY A 379 -6.79 -14.88 -28.02
N GLY A 380 -6.77 -14.65 -26.71
CA GLY A 380 -6.61 -15.67 -25.69
C GLY A 380 -7.91 -16.46 -25.44
N THR A 381 -7.84 -17.41 -24.53
CA THR A 381 -9.01 -18.10 -23.97
C THR A 381 -9.06 -17.76 -22.48
N PRO A 382 -10.14 -17.12 -21.98
CA PRO A 382 -10.31 -16.88 -20.55
C PRO A 382 -10.25 -18.19 -19.77
N VAL A 383 -9.56 -18.16 -18.62
CA VAL A 383 -9.61 -19.26 -17.66
C VAL A 383 -11.05 -19.37 -17.12
N GLU A 384 -11.49 -20.59 -16.86
CA GLU A 384 -12.83 -20.85 -16.30
C GLU A 384 -12.78 -20.81 -14.77
N GLU A 385 -13.88 -20.42 -14.15
CA GLU A 385 -14.07 -20.45 -12.69
C GLU A 385 -13.80 -21.86 -12.12
N ALA A 386 -13.03 -21.94 -11.04
CA ALA A 386 -12.78 -23.19 -10.33
C ALA A 386 -13.89 -23.49 -9.29
N THR A 387 -13.79 -24.63 -8.61
CA THR A 387 -14.62 -24.92 -7.43
C THR A 387 -13.84 -24.58 -6.17
N TYR A 388 -14.49 -23.87 -5.24
CA TYR A 388 -13.84 -23.34 -4.04
C TYR A 388 -14.42 -23.93 -2.74
N ASP A 389 -13.57 -24.01 -1.72
CA ASP A 389 -13.92 -24.26 -0.31
C ASP A 389 -13.22 -23.22 0.57
N PHE A 390 -13.98 -22.23 1.02
CA PHE A 390 -13.48 -21.12 1.83
C PHE A 390 -13.41 -21.43 3.33
N GLY A 391 -14.03 -22.51 3.79
CA GLY A 391 -13.93 -22.99 5.17
C GLY A 391 -14.50 -22.09 6.28
N TYR A 392 -15.19 -20.99 5.97
CA TYR A 392 -15.87 -20.15 6.98
C TYR A 392 -17.21 -20.78 7.42
N GLU A 393 -17.55 -20.65 8.71
CA GLU A 393 -18.85 -21.11 9.26
C GLU A 393 -19.68 -19.94 9.84
N THR A 394 -19.05 -18.78 10.08
CA THR A 394 -19.66 -17.62 10.72
C THR A 394 -19.38 -16.34 9.94
N ALA A 395 -20.23 -15.31 10.13
CA ALA A 395 -20.03 -14.00 9.49
C ALA A 395 -18.67 -13.35 9.85
N SER A 396 -18.16 -13.56 11.08
CA SER A 396 -16.83 -13.08 11.44
C SER A 396 -15.70 -13.83 10.74
N GLU A 397 -15.83 -15.14 10.54
CA GLU A 397 -14.85 -15.90 9.74
C GLU A 397 -14.93 -15.50 8.26
N PHE A 398 -16.12 -15.22 7.74
CA PHE A 398 -16.30 -14.65 6.40
C PHE A 398 -15.56 -13.32 6.27
N LEU A 399 -15.79 -12.35 7.16
CA LEU A 399 -15.08 -11.06 7.14
C LEU A 399 -13.54 -11.21 7.25
N ALA A 400 -13.06 -12.19 8.02
CA ALA A 400 -11.62 -12.46 8.13
C ALA A 400 -11.03 -13.08 6.85
N VAL A 401 -11.77 -13.97 6.18
CA VAL A 401 -11.33 -14.51 4.88
C VAL A 401 -11.39 -13.43 3.80
N ALA A 402 -12.42 -12.58 3.82
CA ALA A 402 -12.56 -11.44 2.92
C ALA A 402 -11.32 -10.53 3.01
N GLN A 403 -10.97 -10.14 4.24
CA GLN A 403 -9.77 -9.34 4.52
C GLN A 403 -8.51 -9.97 3.93
N ALA A 404 -8.32 -11.28 4.11
CA ALA A 404 -7.15 -11.98 3.60
C ALA A 404 -7.11 -12.02 2.07
N LEU A 405 -8.26 -12.20 1.41
CA LEU A 405 -8.37 -12.21 -0.05
C LEU A 405 -8.03 -10.84 -0.63
N GLU A 406 -8.72 -9.77 -0.22
CA GLU A 406 -8.46 -8.42 -0.78
C GLU A 406 -7.01 -7.98 -0.58
N ASN A 407 -6.41 -8.22 0.60
CA ASN A 407 -4.99 -7.89 0.82
C ASN A 407 -4.06 -8.73 -0.09
N THR A 408 -4.45 -9.97 -0.43
CA THR A 408 -3.73 -10.79 -1.40
C THR A 408 -3.92 -10.25 -2.82
N GLY A 409 -5.12 -9.77 -3.18
CA GLY A 409 -5.43 -9.10 -4.44
C GLY A 409 -4.55 -7.86 -4.65
N VAL A 410 -4.47 -6.98 -3.66
CA VAL A 410 -3.57 -5.80 -3.67
C VAL A 410 -2.13 -6.21 -3.97
N ALA A 411 -1.59 -7.16 -3.21
CA ALA A 411 -0.21 -7.59 -3.38
C ALA A 411 0.05 -8.29 -4.73
N ALA A 412 -0.96 -8.99 -5.27
CA ALA A 412 -0.91 -9.65 -6.57
C ALA A 412 -0.83 -8.65 -7.72
N TYR A 413 -1.70 -7.63 -7.72
CA TYR A 413 -1.70 -6.58 -8.74
C TYR A 413 -0.39 -5.78 -8.70
N ALA A 414 0.08 -5.38 -7.51
CA ALA A 414 1.37 -4.70 -7.35
C ALA A 414 2.54 -5.54 -7.87
N GLY A 415 2.59 -6.84 -7.54
CA GLY A 415 3.65 -7.75 -8.00
C GLY A 415 3.61 -8.07 -9.50
N ALA A 416 2.44 -7.95 -10.14
CA ALA A 416 2.27 -8.15 -11.58
C ALA A 416 2.54 -6.87 -12.40
N ALA A 417 2.66 -5.69 -11.78
CA ALA A 417 2.74 -4.40 -12.47
C ALA A 417 3.84 -4.35 -13.56
N GLY A 418 5.05 -4.85 -13.24
CA GLY A 418 6.19 -4.94 -14.16
C GLY A 418 6.17 -6.14 -15.12
N THR A 419 5.00 -6.74 -15.35
CA THR A 419 4.83 -7.88 -16.28
C THR A 419 3.88 -7.61 -17.43
N VAL A 420 3.17 -6.47 -17.42
CA VAL A 420 2.18 -6.10 -18.42
C VAL A 420 2.81 -5.18 -19.47
N ALA A 421 2.84 -5.64 -20.72
CA ALA A 421 3.43 -4.87 -21.82
C ALA A 421 2.43 -3.88 -22.46
N ALA A 422 1.17 -4.29 -22.66
CA ALA A 422 0.18 -3.43 -23.30
C ALA A 422 -0.34 -2.31 -22.39
N ASP A 423 -0.15 -1.05 -22.80
CA ASP A 423 -0.61 0.14 -22.05
C ASP A 423 -2.09 0.08 -21.67
N ALA A 424 -2.95 -0.31 -22.62
CA ALA A 424 -4.38 -0.39 -22.36
C ALA A 424 -4.75 -1.44 -21.31
N VAL A 425 -3.98 -2.53 -21.22
CA VAL A 425 -4.16 -3.54 -20.18
C VAL A 425 -3.65 -3.01 -18.85
N PHE A 426 -2.48 -2.37 -18.86
CA PHE A 426 -1.87 -1.78 -17.67
C PHE A 426 -2.77 -0.70 -17.05
N SER A 427 -3.31 0.22 -17.86
CA SER A 427 -4.20 1.29 -17.38
C SER A 427 -5.49 0.77 -16.76
N ALA A 428 -6.05 -0.34 -17.26
CA ALA A 428 -7.20 -0.98 -16.61
C ALA A 428 -6.79 -1.67 -15.30
N ALA A 429 -5.67 -2.39 -15.31
CA ALA A 429 -5.17 -3.11 -14.14
C ALA A 429 -4.82 -2.19 -12.97
N ILE A 430 -4.20 -1.02 -13.24
CA ILE A 430 -3.88 -0.07 -12.18
C ILE A 430 -5.14 0.56 -11.55
N GLY A 431 -6.21 0.75 -12.32
CA GLY A 431 -7.50 1.23 -11.79
C GLY A 431 -8.25 0.17 -10.98
N ILE A 432 -8.09 -1.12 -11.30
CA ILE A 432 -8.59 -2.22 -10.46
C ILE A 432 -7.76 -2.31 -9.17
N HIS A 433 -6.43 -2.19 -9.28
CA HIS A 433 -5.53 -2.28 -8.13
C HIS A 433 -5.86 -1.30 -6.99
N SER A 434 -6.25 -0.05 -7.28
CA SER A 434 -6.70 0.87 -6.23
C SER A 434 -8.06 0.47 -5.64
N VAL A 435 -8.95 -0.14 -6.42
CA VAL A 435 -10.23 -0.65 -5.93
C VAL A 435 -10.02 -1.81 -4.95
N GLU A 436 -9.14 -2.76 -5.27
CA GLU A 436 -8.71 -3.83 -4.34
C GLU A 436 -8.20 -3.24 -3.03
N ALA A 437 -7.38 -2.19 -3.11
CA ALA A 437 -6.81 -1.55 -1.94
C ALA A 437 -7.87 -0.82 -1.10
N ARG A 438 -8.89 -0.25 -1.74
CA ARG A 438 -10.04 0.36 -1.04
C ARG A 438 -10.89 -0.70 -0.34
N HIS A 439 -11.14 -1.84 -0.97
CA HIS A 439 -11.83 -2.97 -0.34
C HIS A 439 -11.03 -3.49 0.86
N ALA A 440 -9.72 -3.71 0.68
CA ALA A 440 -8.82 -4.17 1.73
C ALA A 440 -8.81 -3.22 2.94
N ALA A 441 -8.80 -1.90 2.73
CA ALA A 441 -8.88 -0.93 3.82
C ALA A 441 -10.18 -1.06 4.63
N PHE A 442 -11.32 -1.15 3.95
CA PHE A 442 -12.61 -1.31 4.62
C PHE A 442 -12.68 -2.61 5.42
N LEU A 443 -12.20 -3.72 4.86
CA LEU A 443 -12.22 -5.02 5.54
C LEU A 443 -11.22 -5.11 6.69
N ASN A 444 -10.07 -4.43 6.59
CA ASN A 444 -9.15 -4.28 7.71
C ASN A 444 -9.85 -3.57 8.88
N GLU A 445 -10.57 -2.47 8.62
CA GLU A 445 -11.34 -1.77 9.64
C GLU A 445 -12.42 -2.66 10.27
N LEU A 446 -13.18 -3.40 9.45
CA LEU A 446 -14.18 -4.35 9.95
C LEU A 446 -13.57 -5.47 10.83
N ASN A 447 -12.30 -5.80 10.62
CA ASN A 447 -11.57 -6.79 11.42
C ASN A 447 -10.77 -6.16 12.59
N VAL A 448 -11.00 -4.88 12.88
CA VAL A 448 -10.36 -4.14 13.99
C VAL A 448 -8.83 -4.08 13.83
N GLU A 449 -8.40 -3.93 12.58
CA GLU A 449 -7.02 -3.68 12.18
C GLU A 449 -6.91 -2.31 11.50
N SER A 450 -5.68 -1.78 11.37
CA SER A 450 -5.46 -0.53 10.64
C SER A 450 -5.91 -0.68 9.18
N PRO A 451 -6.71 0.25 8.63
CA PRO A 451 -7.09 0.23 7.20
C PRO A 451 -5.87 0.22 6.27
N PHE A 452 -4.77 0.83 6.72
CA PHE A 452 -3.49 0.95 6.03
C PHE A 452 -2.37 0.56 7.00
N PRO A 453 -2.03 -0.74 7.10
CA PRO A 453 -1.07 -1.21 8.10
C PRO A 453 0.39 -0.86 7.77
N ASN A 454 0.68 -0.52 6.51
CA ASN A 454 2.02 -0.19 6.02
C ASN A 454 2.00 1.14 5.27
N GLY A 455 3.12 1.86 5.28
CA GLY A 455 3.31 3.05 4.45
C GLY A 455 3.61 2.73 2.98
N VAL A 456 4.02 1.50 2.66
CA VAL A 456 4.11 0.98 1.28
C VAL A 456 3.65 -0.46 1.34
N ASP A 457 2.68 -0.85 0.52
CA ASP A 457 2.27 -2.25 0.45
C ASP A 457 3.32 -3.08 -0.30
N GLU A 458 3.59 -4.27 0.23
CA GLU A 458 4.59 -5.18 -0.34
C GLU A 458 3.97 -6.03 -1.46
N PRO A 459 4.62 -6.11 -2.64
CA PRO A 459 4.15 -6.96 -3.72
C PRO A 459 4.37 -8.45 -3.40
N MET A 460 3.49 -9.30 -3.94
CA MET A 460 3.68 -10.75 -3.93
C MET A 460 3.99 -11.26 -5.34
N THR A 461 4.88 -12.24 -5.44
CA THR A 461 5.11 -12.92 -6.71
C THR A 461 3.90 -13.77 -7.10
N MET A 462 3.69 -13.99 -8.40
CA MET A 462 2.61 -14.87 -8.89
C MET A 462 2.62 -16.27 -8.25
N SER A 463 3.80 -16.79 -7.89
CA SER A 463 3.93 -18.08 -7.22
C SER A 463 3.42 -18.05 -5.78
N GLU A 464 3.73 -16.99 -5.03
CA GLU A 464 3.26 -16.83 -3.64
C GLU A 464 1.75 -16.64 -3.63
N VAL A 465 1.22 -15.82 -4.53
CA VAL A 465 -0.23 -15.63 -4.67
C VAL A 465 -0.92 -16.93 -5.06
N THR A 466 -0.37 -17.69 -6.01
CA THR A 466 -0.93 -19.00 -6.38
C THR A 466 -0.90 -19.98 -5.20
N GLU A 467 0.12 -19.92 -4.33
CA GLU A 467 0.17 -20.73 -3.11
C GLU A 467 -0.92 -20.35 -2.11
N VAL A 468 -1.26 -19.06 -1.98
CA VAL A 468 -2.37 -18.57 -1.14
C VAL A 468 -3.72 -18.95 -1.75
N ALA A 469 -3.99 -18.57 -2.99
CA ALA A 469 -5.25 -18.84 -3.68
C ALA A 469 -5.52 -20.34 -3.82
N GLY A 470 -4.49 -21.14 -4.08
CA GLY A 470 -4.58 -22.60 -4.21
C GLY A 470 -5.05 -23.33 -2.95
N GLN A 471 -5.09 -22.68 -1.79
CA GLN A 471 -5.63 -23.27 -0.56
C GLN A 471 -7.15 -23.42 -0.61
N PHE A 472 -7.83 -22.61 -1.42
CA PHE A 472 -9.28 -22.59 -1.56
C PHE A 472 -9.77 -23.46 -2.73
N ILE A 473 -8.92 -23.78 -3.69
CA ILE A 473 -9.30 -24.55 -4.89
C ILE A 473 -9.46 -26.03 -4.53
N VAL A 474 -10.65 -26.57 -4.80
CA VAL A 474 -10.94 -28.00 -4.67
C VAL A 474 -10.79 -28.63 -6.06
N GLU A 475 -9.70 -29.40 -6.29
CA GLU A 475 -9.54 -30.15 -7.55
C GLU A 475 -10.74 -31.09 -7.78
N GLU A 476 -11.30 -31.06 -9.00
CA GLU A 476 -12.34 -32.03 -9.45
C GLU A 476 -11.80 -33.46 -9.68
#